data_AF-A0A947UQN1-F1
#
_entry.id   AF-A0A947UQN1-F1
#
_cell.length_a   1.000
_cell.length_b   1.000
_cell.length_c   1.000
_cell.angle_alpha   90.00
_cell.angle_beta   90.00
_cell.angle_gamma   90.00
#
_symmetry.space_group_name_H-M   'P 1'
#
loop_
_entity.id
_entity.type
_entity.pdbx_description
1 polymer ?
#
loop_
_entity_poly.entity_id
_entity_poly.type
_entity_poly.pdbx_seq_one_letter_code
_entity_poly.pdbx_strand_id
1 'polypeptide(L)'
;MTDQDTLIYLDNNATTALAPECVEPVLACLRDSYGNPSSKHAVGERAKAQVTQARASVARLLNAAPPEIVFTASGTEANHL
;
A
#
# COMPACT_ATOMS: atom_id res chain seq x y z
N MET A 1 38.11 -5.05 -17.35
CA MET A 1 37.12 -4.28 -16.56
C MET A 1 35.91 -5.18 -16.50
N THR A 2 35.65 -5.72 -15.31
CA THR A 2 34.80 -6.90 -15.08
C THR A 2 33.41 -6.70 -15.65
N ASP A 3 32.99 -7.66 -16.47
CA ASP A 3 31.59 -7.95 -16.78
C ASP A 3 30.87 -8.07 -15.43
N GLN A 4 30.10 -7.06 -15.05
CA GLN A 4 29.24 -7.16 -13.88
C GLN A 4 28.07 -8.05 -14.32
N ASP A 5 28.01 -9.25 -13.77
CA ASP A 5 26.88 -10.17 -13.90
C ASP A 5 25.57 -9.39 -13.76
N THR A 6 24.93 -9.13 -14.90
CA THR A 6 23.63 -8.46 -14.91
C THR A 6 22.63 -9.45 -14.33
N LEU A 7 22.26 -9.26 -13.07
CA LEU A 7 21.27 -10.08 -12.40
C LEU A 7 19.93 -9.95 -13.13
N ILE A 8 19.50 -11.01 -13.81
CA ILE A 8 18.18 -11.08 -14.42
C ILE A 8 17.20 -11.63 -13.37
N TYR A 9 16.31 -10.78 -12.88
CA TYR A 9 15.30 -11.17 -11.89
C TYR A 9 14.09 -11.82 -12.57
N LEU A 10 13.94 -13.14 -12.37
CA LEU A 10 12.84 -13.95 -12.93
C LEU A 10 11.98 -14.60 -11.84
N ASP A 11 12.00 -14.08 -10.62
CA ASP A 11 11.30 -14.66 -9.45
C ASP A 11 10.15 -13.78 -8.94
N ASN A 12 9.38 -13.17 -9.85
CA ASN A 12 8.24 -12.29 -9.49
C ASN A 12 7.11 -13.02 -8.74
N ASN A 13 7.11 -14.36 -8.73
CA ASN A 13 6.17 -15.15 -7.93
C ASN A 13 6.51 -15.11 -6.43
N ALA A 14 7.78 -14.90 -6.06
CA ALA A 14 8.18 -14.77 -4.65
C ALA A 14 7.87 -13.36 -4.11
N THR A 15 8.17 -12.32 -4.89
CA THR A 15 7.81 -10.92 -4.62
C THR A 15 8.06 -10.06 -5.85
N THR A 16 7.61 -8.81 -5.86
CA THR A 16 7.82 -7.87 -6.96
C THR A 16 8.55 -6.63 -6.49
N ALA A 17 9.40 -6.06 -7.33
CA ALA A 17 9.93 -4.71 -7.09
C ALA A 17 8.77 -3.70 -7.01
N LEU A 18 8.85 -2.74 -6.09
CA LEU A 18 7.85 -1.68 -6.00
C LEU A 18 7.90 -0.84 -7.27
N ALA A 19 6.73 -0.62 -7.88
CA ALA A 19 6.59 0.33 -8.97
C ALA A 19 6.95 1.74 -8.47
N PRO A 20 7.68 2.57 -9.25
CA PRO A 20 8.08 3.91 -8.82
C PRO A 20 6.91 4.78 -8.32
N GLU A 21 5.75 4.65 -8.95
CA GLU A 21 4.51 5.34 -8.59
C GLU A 21 3.93 4.89 -7.24
N CYS A 22 4.37 3.76 -6.68
CA CYS A 22 3.99 3.30 -5.34
C CYS A 22 4.94 3.81 -4.25
N VAL A 23 6.20 4.11 -4.59
CA VAL A 23 7.22 4.55 -3.61
C VAL A 23 6.88 5.94 -3.06
N GLU A 24 6.64 6.90 -3.94
CA GLU A 24 6.39 8.30 -3.53
C GLU A 24 5.16 8.48 -2.63
N PRO A 25 3.99 7.87 -2.92
CA PRO A 25 2.84 7.95 -2.02
C PRO A 25 3.11 7.35 -0.63
N VAL A 26 3.86 6.25 -0.55
CA VAL A 26 4.24 5.65 0.74
C VAL A 26 5.10 6.62 1.53
N LEU A 27 6.14 7.19 0.92
CA LEU A 27 7.00 8.18 1.57
C LEU A 27 6.23 9.43 2.02
N ALA A 28 5.30 9.92 1.19
CA ALA A 28 4.43 11.04 1.52
C ALA A 28 3.51 10.73 2.71
N CYS A 29 2.96 9.52 2.80
CA CYS A 29 2.18 9.09 3.96
C CYS A 29 3.03 9.09 5.24
N LEU A 30 4.24 8.55 5.18
CA LEU A 30 5.17 8.49 6.32
C LEU A 30 5.63 9.88 6.79
N ARG A 31 5.87 10.81 5.86
CA ARG A 31 6.37 12.15 6.18
C ARG A 31 5.26 13.13 6.56
N ASP A 32 4.17 13.15 5.79
CA ASP A 32 3.20 14.25 5.79
C ASP A 32 1.81 13.84 6.34
N SER A 33 1.53 12.55 6.45
CA SER A 33 0.22 12.02 6.92
C SER A 33 0.39 10.97 8.03
N TYR A 34 1.36 11.19 8.93
CA TYR A 34 1.79 10.28 9.99
C TYR A 34 0.81 10.13 11.17
N GLY A 35 -0.33 10.82 11.14
CA GLY A 35 -1.30 10.80 12.24
C GLY A 35 -1.95 9.44 12.45
N ASN A 36 -2.44 9.20 13.67
CA ASN A 36 -3.34 8.08 13.92
C ASN A 36 -4.70 8.36 13.23
N PRO A 37 -5.18 7.52 12.29
CA PRO A 37 -6.44 7.75 11.57
C PRO A 37 -7.70 7.69 12.45
N SER A 38 -7.58 7.22 13.70
CA SER A 38 -8.67 7.24 14.69
C SER A 38 -8.75 8.57 15.46
N SER A 39 -7.76 9.44 15.34
CA SER A 39 -7.75 10.75 15.99
C SER A 39 -8.64 11.76 15.25
N LYS A 40 -9.44 12.53 16.00
CA LYS A 40 -10.38 13.54 15.45
C LYS A 40 -9.76 14.91 15.13
N HIS A 41 -8.46 15.07 15.33
CA HIS A 41 -7.74 16.32 15.01
C HIS A 41 -7.23 16.29 13.57
N ALA A 42 -6.89 17.45 13.02
CA ALA A 42 -6.52 17.61 11.61
C ALA A 42 -5.47 16.60 11.10
N VAL A 43 -4.45 16.30 11.91
CA VAL A 43 -3.39 15.33 11.53
C VAL A 43 -3.94 13.90 11.40
N GLY A 44 -4.91 13.50 12.24
CA GLY A 44 -5.55 12.18 12.18
C GLY A 44 -6.56 12.09 11.03
N GLU A 45 -7.35 13.14 10.81
CA GLU A 45 -8.27 13.21 9.67
C GLU A 45 -7.53 13.17 8.33
N ARG A 46 -6.33 13.77 8.24
CA ARG A 46 -5.46 13.65 7.06
C ARG A 46 -5.02 12.21 6.80
N ALA A 47 -4.59 11.49 7.83
CA ALA A 47 -4.24 10.07 7.71
C ALA A 47 -5.45 9.20 7.34
N LYS A 48 -6.60 9.45 7.96
CA LYS A 48 -7.86 8.78 7.65
C LYS A 48 -8.27 8.96 6.19
N ALA A 49 -8.11 10.16 5.64
CA ALA A 49 -8.38 10.44 4.23
C ALA A 49 -7.51 9.57 3.30
N GLN A 50 -6.22 9.36 3.62
CA GLN A 50 -5.33 8.48 2.84
C GLN A 50 -5.83 7.02 2.86
N VAL A 51 -6.21 6.51 4.03
CA VAL A 51 -6.76 5.15 4.17
C VAL A 51 -8.08 4.99 3.40
N THR A 52 -8.98 5.99 3.47
CA THR A 52 -10.25 5.98 2.74
C THR A 52 -10.02 6.00 1.22
N GLN A 53 -9.08 6.81 0.74
CA GLN A 53 -8.71 6.85 -0.67
C GLN A 53 -8.13 5.50 -1.13
N ALA A 54 -7.22 4.91 -0.36
CA ALA A 54 -6.66 3.59 -0.66
C ALA A 54 -7.75 2.52 -0.74
N ARG A 55 -8.72 2.54 0.20
CA ARG A 55 -9.86 1.61 0.23
C ARG A 55 -10.70 1.73 -1.04
N ALA A 56 -10.99 2.96 -1.49
CA ALA A 56 -11.74 3.20 -2.71
C ALA A 56 -10.99 2.73 -3.97
N SER A 57 -9.66 2.88 -4.01
CA SER A 57 -8.82 2.40 -5.10
C SER A 57 -8.84 0.87 -5.20
N VAL A 58 -8.67 0.16 -4.09
CA VAL A 58 -8.72 -1.31 -4.05
C VAL A 58 -10.13 -1.82 -4.41
N ALA A 59 -11.18 -1.21 -3.85
CA ALA A 59 -12.56 -1.56 -4.18
C ALA A 59 -12.84 -1.45 -5.69
N ARG A 60 -12.38 -0.36 -6.33
CA ARG A 60 -12.53 -0.17 -7.78
C ARG A 60 -11.77 -1.23 -8.58
N LEU A 61 -10.54 -1.56 -8.18
CA LEU A 61 -9.74 -2.59 -8.84
C LEU A 61 -10.44 -3.96 -8.82
N LEU A 62 -11.11 -4.28 -7.70
CA LEU A 62 -11.80 -5.55 -7.50
C LEU A 62 -13.27 -5.54 -7.92
N ASN A 63 -13.78 -4.43 -8.46
CA ASN A 63 -15.20 -4.22 -8.74
C ASN A 63 -16.12 -4.50 -7.52
N ALA A 64 -15.69 -4.04 -6.35
CA ALA A 64 -16.39 -4.14 -5.08
C ALA A 64 -16.79 -2.76 -4.54
N ALA A 65 -17.64 -2.72 -3.53
CA ALA A 65 -17.95 -1.52 -2.76
C ALA A 65 -16.88 -1.26 -1.68
N PRO A 66 -16.54 0.01 -1.36
CA PRO A 66 -15.55 0.31 -0.34
C PRO A 66 -15.76 -0.37 1.03
N PRO A 67 -16.99 -0.53 1.55
CA PRO A 67 -17.23 -1.23 2.81
C PRO A 67 -16.87 -2.73 2.80
N GLU A 68 -16.75 -3.35 1.62
CA GLU A 68 -16.38 -4.77 1.47
C GLU A 68 -14.86 -4.99 1.60
N ILE A 69 -14.06 -3.93 1.56
CA ILE A 69 -12.60 -4.02 1.65
C ILE A 69 -12.18 -3.97 3.11
N VAL A 70 -11.43 -4.98 3.57
CA VAL A 70 -10.73 -5.00 4.86
C VAL A 70 -9.23 -5.02 4.58
N PHE A 71 -8.48 -4.13 5.23
CA PHE A 71 -7.02 -4.13 5.13
C PHE A 71 -6.44 -5.06 6.19
N THR A 72 -5.57 -5.97 5.75
CA THR A 72 -4.76 -6.86 6.60
C THR A 72 -3.28 -6.55 6.39
N ALA A 73 -2.40 -7.11 7.22
CA ALA A 73 -0.96 -6.99 7.03
C ALA A 73 -0.43 -7.85 5.87
N SER A 74 -1.13 -8.92 5.50
CA SER A 74 -0.70 -9.85 4.43
C SER A 74 -1.84 -10.71 3.88
N GLY A 75 -1.56 -11.40 2.76
CA GLY A 75 -2.44 -12.45 2.23
C GLY A 75 -2.59 -13.66 3.15
N THR A 76 -1.53 -14.01 3.92
CA THR A 76 -1.59 -15.11 4.90
C THR A 76 -2.57 -14.81 6.03
N GLU A 77 -2.62 -13.56 6.50
CA GLU A 77 -3.62 -13.14 7.50
C GLU A 77 -5.02 -13.15 6.89
N ALA A 78 -5.20 -12.62 5.68
CA ALA A 78 -6.50 -12.57 5.01
C ALA A 78 -7.11 -13.97 4.80
N ASN A 79 -6.31 -14.99 4.50
CA ASN A 79 -6.78 -16.37 4.34
C ASN A 79 -7.24 -17.02 5.66
N HIS A 80 -6.87 -16.46 6.82
CA HIS A 80 -7.24 -16.98 8.14
C HIS A 80 -8.31 -16.14 8.86
N LEU A 81 -8.89 -15.15 8.17
CA LEU A 81 -9.98 -14.32 8.68
C LEU A 81 -11.33 -15.04 8.71
#